data_AF-A0A524P3H7-F1
#
_entry.id   AF-A0A524P3H7-F1
#
_cell.length_a   1.000
_cell.length_b   1.000
_cell.length_c   1.000
_cell.angle_alpha   90.00
_cell.angle_beta   90.00
_cell.angle_gamma   90.00
#
_symmetry.space_group_name_H-M   'P 1'
#
loop_
_entity.id
_entity.type
_entity.pdbx_description
1 polymer ?
#
loop_
_entity_poly.entity_id
_entity_poly.type
_entity_poly.pdbx_seq_one_letter_code
_entity_poly.pdbx_strand_id
1 'polypeptide(L)'
;MKRLLITDMPVKKENVFGRPNIGVSLALSNQYFIYPPKINPNIIEFAHTIHPDLISMETFIGGASVVGALVAMNSNGIVVPST
;
A
#
# COMPACT_ATOMS: atom_id res chain seq x y z
N MET A 1 -12.10 6.69 -23.90
CA MET A 1 -11.31 6.32 -22.70
C MET A 1 -10.87 7.58 -21.99
N LYS A 2 -11.33 7.82 -20.76
CA LYS A 2 -10.95 9.00 -19.98
C LYS A 2 -9.60 8.73 -19.33
N ARG A 3 -8.58 9.53 -19.65
CA ARG A 3 -7.24 9.43 -19.05
C ARG A 3 -7.35 10.01 -17.64
N LEU A 4 -7.31 9.18 -16.60
CA LEU A 4 -7.20 9.67 -15.22
C LEU A 4 -5.85 10.38 -15.07
N LEU A 5 -5.89 11.67 -14.74
CA LEU A 5 -4.72 12.43 -14.35
C LEU A 5 -4.52 12.24 -12.84
N ILE A 6 -3.26 12.27 -12.37
CA ILE A 6 -2.94 12.18 -10.92
C ILE A 6 -3.72 13.23 -10.10
N THR A 7 -4.11 14.34 -10.73
CA THR A 7 -4.90 15.42 -10.12
C THR A 7 -6.34 15.05 -9.77
N ASP A 8 -6.88 13.97 -10.33
CA ASP A 8 -8.27 13.56 -10.13
C ASP A 8 -8.44 12.62 -8.92
N MET A 9 -7.35 12.24 -8.24
CA MET A 9 -7.38 11.35 -7.08
C MET A 9 -7.19 12.11 -5.77
N PRO A 10 -7.91 11.74 -4.69
CA PRO A 10 -7.67 12.29 -3.37
C PRO A 10 -6.23 12.03 -2.93
N VAL A 11 -5.55 13.07 -2.44
CA VAL A 11 -4.19 12.97 -1.90
C VAL A 11 -4.20 13.27 -0.42
N LYS A 12 -3.61 12.38 0.38
CA LYS A 12 -3.42 12.55 1.82
C LYS A 12 -1.94 12.50 2.15
N LYS A 13 -1.42 13.53 2.82
CA LYS A 13 -0.06 13.53 3.36
C LYS A 13 -0.04 12.68 4.62
N GLU A 14 0.89 11.75 4.71
CA GLU A 14 0.95 10.80 5.83
C GLU A 14 2.39 10.37 6.13
N ASN A 15 2.58 9.66 7.24
CA ASN A 15 3.84 9.02 7.60
C ASN A 15 3.57 7.60 8.14
N VAL A 16 4.55 6.72 7.99
CA VAL A 16 4.51 5.37 8.58
C VAL A 16 5.69 5.24 9.53
N PHE A 17 5.42 4.92 10.80
CA PHE A 17 6.42 4.87 11.88
C PHE A 17 7.23 6.18 12.02
N GLY A 18 6.58 7.33 11.85
CA GLY A 18 7.25 8.64 11.90
C GLY A 18 8.08 8.98 10.67
N ARG A 19 8.08 8.14 9.62
CA ARG A 19 8.88 8.34 8.40
C ARG A 19 8.00 8.76 7.21
N PRO A 20 8.42 9.76 6.42
CA PRO A 20 7.63 10.27 5.30
C PRO A 20 7.69 9.37 4.05
N ASN A 21 8.61 8.41 4.01
CA ASN A 21 8.83 7.52 2.87
C ASN A 21 7.80 6.37 2.86
N ILE A 22 6.52 6.71 2.75
CA ILE A 22 5.42 5.75 2.91
C ILE A 22 5.49 4.57 1.92
N GLY A 23 6.01 4.79 0.72
CA GLY A 23 6.17 3.74 -0.30
C GLY A 23 7.21 2.67 0.05
N VAL A 24 8.04 2.90 1.08
CA VAL A 24 8.94 1.86 1.61
C VAL A 24 8.17 0.86 2.46
N SER A 25 7.16 1.33 3.20
CA SER A 25 6.40 0.51 4.15
C SER A 25 5.05 0.06 3.60
N LEU A 26 4.57 0.61 2.49
CA LEU A 26 3.23 0.33 1.95
C LEU A 26 3.35 -0.11 0.49
N ALA A 27 2.65 -1.18 0.12
CA ALA A 27 2.50 -1.60 -1.27
C ALA A 27 1.02 -1.59 -1.64
N LEU A 28 0.65 -0.89 -2.72
CA LEU A 28 -0.74 -0.77 -3.18
C LEU A 28 -0.85 -1.09 -4.69
N SER A 29 -1.85 -1.89 -5.04
CA SER A 29 -2.33 -2.10 -6.41
C SER A 29 -3.82 -1.76 -6.48
N ASN A 30 -4.45 -1.92 -7.64
CA ASN A 30 -5.90 -1.69 -7.76
C ASN A 30 -6.75 -2.72 -6.97
N GLN A 31 -6.16 -3.83 -6.51
CA GLN A 31 -6.90 -4.88 -5.79
C GLN A 31 -6.34 -5.24 -4.43
N TYR A 32 -5.05 -4.99 -4.20
CA TYR A 32 -4.36 -5.42 -2.99
C TYR A 32 -3.68 -4.26 -2.30
N PHE A 33 -3.77 -4.22 -0.98
CA PHE A 33 -3.02 -3.32 -0.12
C PHE A 33 -2.25 -4.12 0.94
N ILE A 34 -0.93 -4.11 0.84
CA ILE A 34 -0.04 -4.82 1.76
C ILE A 34 0.67 -3.81 2.64
N TYR A 35 0.64 -4.05 3.95
CA TYR A 35 1.24 -3.17 4.95
C TYR A 35 1.75 -3.96 6.17
N PRO A 36 2.72 -3.43 6.93
CA PRO A 36 3.21 -4.05 8.15
C PRO A 36 2.25 -3.83 9.32
N PRO A 37 2.31 -4.67 10.37
CA PRO A 37 1.55 -4.45 11.59
C PRO A 37 1.80 -3.08 12.24
N LYS A 38 0.81 -2.62 13.01
CA LYS A 38 0.88 -1.42 13.87
C LYS A 38 1.04 -0.09 13.11
N ILE A 39 0.58 0.00 11.86
CA ILE A 39 0.44 1.31 11.19
C ILE A 39 -0.82 2.03 11.67
N ASN A 40 -0.92 3.33 11.39
CA ASN A 40 -2.10 4.12 11.69
C ASN A 40 -3.32 3.58 10.92
N PRO A 41 -4.42 3.17 11.59
CA PRO A 41 -5.61 2.61 10.93
C PRO A 41 -6.25 3.59 9.94
N ASN A 42 -6.10 4.90 10.14
CA ASN A 42 -6.62 5.94 9.23
C ASN A 42 -5.98 5.90 7.82
N ILE A 43 -4.88 5.15 7.65
CA ILE A 43 -4.27 4.88 6.34
C ILE A 43 -5.11 3.84 5.59
N ILE A 44 -5.52 2.80 6.30
CA ILE A 44 -6.31 1.70 5.76
C ILE A 44 -7.71 2.21 5.42
N GLU A 45 -8.34 2.95 6.33
CA GLU A 45 -9.66 3.56 6.10
C GLU A 45 -9.67 4.50 4.90
N PHE A 46 -8.60 5.30 4.72
CA PHE A 46 -8.47 6.18 3.56
C PHE A 46 -8.39 5.39 2.25
N ALA A 47 -7.61 4.31 2.22
CA ALA A 47 -7.51 3.45 1.04
C ALA A 47 -8.87 2.82 0.70
N HIS A 48 -9.60 2.33 1.70
CA HIS A 48 -10.94 1.74 1.54
C HIS A 48 -12.02 2.75 1.13
N THR A 49 -11.90 4.00 1.58
CA THR A 49 -12.80 5.09 1.15
C THR A 49 -12.68 5.35 -0.36
N ILE A 50 -11.47 5.20 -0.91
CA ILE A 50 -11.19 5.39 -2.35
C ILE A 50 -11.51 4.12 -3.14
N HIS A 51 -11.21 2.95 -2.57
CA HIS A 51 -11.37 1.66 -3.23
C HIS A 51 -12.04 0.66 -2.27
N PRO A 52 -13.39 0.62 -2.21
CA PRO A 52 -14.11 -0.20 -1.23
C PRO A 52 -13.86 -1.72 -1.34
N ASP A 53 -13.55 -2.20 -2.53
CA ASP A 53 -13.29 -3.63 -2.81
C ASP A 53 -11.82 -4.04 -2.60
N LEU A 54 -11.00 -3.17 -2.00
CA LEU A 54 -9.57 -3.39 -1.82
C LEU A 54 -9.31 -4.50 -0.79
N ILE A 55 -8.50 -5.48 -1.15
CA ILE A 55 -8.11 -6.57 -0.25
C ILE A 55 -6.89 -6.13 0.57
N SER A 56 -7.09 -5.92 1.86
CA SER A 56 -6.04 -5.55 2.82
C SER A 56 -5.32 -6.78 3.38
N MET A 57 -4.00 -6.75 3.41
CA MET A 57 -3.14 -7.78 4.00
C MET A 57 -2.12 -7.16 4.96
N GLU A 58 -2.26 -7.47 6.25
CA GLU A 58 -1.29 -7.10 7.28
C GLU A 58 -0.24 -8.20 7.41
N THR A 59 1.03 -7.91 7.08
CA THR A 59 2.09 -8.92 7.16
C THR A 59 3.51 -8.32 7.17
N PHE A 60 4.49 -9.16 7.48
CA PHE A 60 5.91 -8.91 7.20
C PHE A 60 6.35 -9.70 5.95
N ILE A 61 7.42 -9.25 5.29
CA ILE A 61 8.09 -10.02 4.22
C ILE A 61 9.52 -10.31 4.68
N GLY A 62 9.87 -11.59 4.82
CA GLY A 62 11.16 -12.00 5.41
C GLY A 62 11.41 -11.43 6.82
N GLY A 63 10.34 -11.17 7.59
CA GLY A 63 10.41 -10.52 8.90
C GLY A 63 10.60 -8.99 8.86
N ALA A 64 10.69 -8.38 7.68
CA ALA A 64 10.87 -6.94 7.52
C ALA A 64 9.54 -6.19 7.37
N SER A 65 9.46 -4.99 7.95
CA SER A 65 8.30 -4.08 7.85
C SER A 65 8.32 -3.17 6.63
N VAL A 66 9.39 -3.22 5.82
CA VAL A 66 9.56 -2.42 4.60
C VAL A 66 8.92 -3.09 3.38
N VAL A 67 7.68 -3.57 3.53
CA VAL A 67 7.02 -4.40 2.51
C VAL A 67 6.89 -3.71 1.15
N GLY A 68 6.72 -2.38 1.12
CA GLY A 68 6.68 -1.60 -0.12
C GLY A 68 7.97 -1.67 -0.93
N ALA A 69 9.11 -1.78 -0.26
CA ALA A 69 10.41 -1.96 -0.91
C ALA A 69 10.67 -3.42 -1.36
N LEU A 70 9.88 -4.38 -0.88
CA LEU A 70 10.08 -5.82 -1.11
C LEU A 70 8.99 -6.43 -2.00
N VAL A 71 8.12 -5.62 -2.59
CA VAL A 71 7.02 -6.10 -3.43
C VAL A 71 7.07 -5.39 -4.78
N ALA A 72 7.01 -6.18 -5.85
CA ALA A 72 6.54 -5.71 -7.15
C ALA A 72 5.19 -6.36 -7.43
N MET A 73 4.13 -5.57 -7.63
CA MET A 73 2.80 -6.13 -7.83
C MET A 73 1.91 -5.31 -8.77
N ASN A 74 0.91 -5.99 -9.30
CA ASN A 74 -0.27 -5.39 -9.93
C ASN A 74 -1.49 -6.32 -9.70
N SER A 75 -2.60 -6.01 -10.36
CA SER A 75 -3.85 -6.80 -10.30
C SER A 75 -3.77 -8.25 -10.79
N ASN A 76 -2.64 -8.67 -11.37
CA ASN A 76 -2.47 -10.02 -11.94
C ASN A 76 -1.46 -10.86 -11.17
N GLY A 77 -0.76 -10.29 -10.18
CA GLY A 77 0.23 -11.05 -9.41
C GLY A 77 1.13 -10.19 -8.54
N ILE A 78 1.85 -10.88 -7.66
CA ILE A 78 2.75 -10.33 -6.66
C ILE A 78 4.07 -11.09 -6.76
N VAL A 79 5.18 -10.36 -6.89
CA VAL A 79 6.54 -10.90 -6.81
C VAL A 79 7.20 -10.37 -5.54
N VAL A 80 7.79 -11.30 -4.79
CA VAL A 80 8.54 -11.04 -3.55
C VAL A 80 9.93 -11.68 -3.63
N PRO A 81 10.91 -11.20 -2.85
CA PRO A 81 12.22 -11.82 -2.74
C PRO A 81 12.13 -13.28 -2.27
N SER A 82 13.10 -14.10 -2.68
CA SER A 82 13.36 -15.37 -2.02
C SER A 82 13.98 -15.10 -0.66
N THR A 83 13.26 -15.41 0.41
CA THR A 83 13.68 -15.21 1.81
C THR A 83 13.97 -16.53 2.49
#